data_AF-A0A7W1SQH0-F1
#
_entry.id   AF-A0A7W1SQH0-F1
#
_cell.length_a   1.000
_cell.length_b   1.000
_cell.length_c   1.000
_cell.angle_alpha   90.00
_cell.angle_beta   90.00
_cell.angle_gamma   90.00
#
_symmetry.space_group_name_H-M   'P 1'
#
loop_
_entity.id
_entity.type
_entity.pdbx_description
1 polymer ?
#
loop_
_entity_poly.entity_id
_entity_poly.type
_entity_poly.pdbx_seq_one_letter_code
_entity_poly.pdbx_strand_id
1 'polypeptide(L)'
;MEKEEKKELIFIYNAASGTMNAILDSMHKIFSPSTYPCELCALTFGAFSMKDEWEEFLEELPVKKTFLHKDEIPDKPLYKNLKLPVVLLKTGEKMEVIVS
;
A
#
# COMPACT_ATOMS: atom_id res chain seq x y z
N MET A 1 22.72 -6.51 23.51
CA MET A 1 21.28 -6.20 23.46
C MET A 1 21.08 -5.27 22.27
N GLU A 2 21.00 -5.86 21.09
CA GLU A 2 20.79 -5.13 19.84
C GLU A 2 19.41 -4.49 19.94
N LYS A 3 19.34 -3.16 19.89
CA LYS A 3 18.06 -2.47 19.75
C LYS A 3 17.51 -2.93 18.40
N GLU A 4 16.53 -3.83 18.39
CA GLU A 4 15.69 -4.03 17.21
C GLU A 4 15.06 -2.67 16.89
N GLU A 5 15.67 -1.96 15.94
CA GLU A 5 15.03 -0.81 15.33
C GLU A 5 13.75 -1.35 14.70
N LYS A 6 12.60 -1.03 15.30
CA LYS A 6 11.29 -1.45 14.78
C LYS A 6 11.14 -0.85 13.39
N LYS A 7 11.40 -1.68 12.38
CA LYS A 7 11.18 -1.38 10.97
C LYS A 7 9.71 -1.61 10.66
N GLU A 8 9.11 -0.62 10.01
CA GLU A 8 7.71 -0.64 9.60
C GLU A 8 7.61 -0.21 8.14
N LEU A 9 7.09 -1.09 7.28
CA LEU A 9 6.74 -0.76 5.90
C LEU A 9 5.32 -0.22 5.86
N ILE A 10 5.15 0.99 5.30
CA ILE A 10 3.86 1.66 5.16
C ILE A 10 3.56 1.75 3.67
N PHE A 11 2.57 1.00 3.23
CA PHE A 11 2.06 1.03 1.85
C PHE A 11 0.89 2.00 1.79
N ILE A 12 1.01 3.04 0.97
CA ILE A 12 -0.04 4.04 0.78
C ILE A 12 -0.60 3.92 -0.63
N TYR A 13 -1.85 3.45 -0.73
CA TYR A 13 -2.56 3.27 -1.99
C TYR A 13 -3.14 4.60 -2.49
N ASN A 14 -3.09 4.83 -3.81
CA ASN A 14 -3.82 5.91 -4.48
C ASN A 14 -5.32 5.57 -4.67
N ALA A 15 -5.93 4.96 -3.68
CA ALA A 15 -7.35 4.61 -3.65
C ALA A 15 -7.95 5.15 -2.36
N ALA A 16 -9.26 5.39 -2.33
CA ALA A 16 -9.96 5.68 -1.07
C ALA A 16 -10.30 4.36 -0.34
N SER A 17 -10.32 4.35 0.98
CA SER A 17 -10.60 3.19 1.82
C SER A 17 -11.89 2.44 1.43
N GLY A 18 -12.96 3.18 1.13
CA GLY A 18 -14.25 2.62 0.67
C GLY A 18 -14.27 2.16 -0.80
N THR A 19 -13.27 2.54 -1.60
CA THR A 19 -13.24 2.20 -3.04
C THR A 19 -12.58 0.87 -3.33
N MET A 20 -11.87 0.25 -2.39
CA MET A 20 -11.17 -1.01 -2.65
C MET A 20 -12.16 -2.16 -2.93
N ASN A 21 -13.25 -2.26 -2.17
CA ASN A 21 -14.34 -3.21 -2.45
C ASN A 21 -15.02 -2.91 -3.80
N ALA A 22 -15.24 -1.63 -4.12
CA ALA A 22 -15.82 -1.24 -5.40
C ALA A 22 -14.89 -1.54 -6.59
N ILE A 23 -13.58 -1.46 -6.41
CA ILE A 23 -12.58 -1.87 -7.42
C ILE A 23 -12.67 -3.37 -7.63
N LEU A 24 -12.62 -4.17 -6.56
CA LEU A 24 -12.74 -5.64 -6.61
C LEU A 24 -14.06 -6.06 -7.28
N ASP A 25 -15.19 -5.47 -6.91
CA ASP A 25 -16.50 -5.74 -7.54
C ASP A 25 -16.54 -5.31 -9.02
N SER A 26 -15.82 -4.25 -9.39
CA SER A 26 -15.72 -3.77 -10.76
C SER A 26 -14.82 -4.65 -11.64
N MET A 27 -13.95 -5.49 -11.05
CA MET A 27 -13.08 -6.42 -11.79
C MET A 27 -13.89 -7.44 -12.60
N HIS A 28 -15.12 -7.76 -12.18
CA HIS A 28 -16.01 -8.64 -12.95
C HIS A 28 -16.58 -8.02 -14.23
N LYS A 29 -16.48 -6.70 -14.43
CA LYS A 29 -17.18 -6.04 -15.54
C LYS A 29 -16.33 -5.67 -16.74
N ILE A 30 -15.04 -5.32 -16.63
CA ILE A 30 -14.36 -4.67 -17.76
C ILE A 30 -12.85 -4.96 -17.77
N PHE A 31 -12.44 -5.73 -18.77
CA PHE A 31 -11.08 -5.95 -19.28
C PHE A 31 -10.38 -4.65 -19.78
N SER A 32 -10.64 -3.49 -19.16
CA SER A 32 -10.06 -2.21 -19.55
C SER A 32 -9.01 -1.77 -18.52
N PRO A 33 -7.70 -1.89 -18.83
CA PRO A 33 -6.63 -1.46 -17.93
C PRO A 33 -6.67 0.04 -17.60
N SER A 34 -7.46 0.83 -18.34
CA SER A 34 -7.57 2.29 -18.18
C SER A 34 -8.46 2.75 -17.01
N THR A 35 -9.15 1.84 -16.32
CA THR A 35 -10.03 2.16 -15.18
C THR A 35 -9.47 1.76 -13.81
N TYR A 36 -8.23 1.25 -13.73
CA TYR A 36 -7.60 1.02 -12.43
C TYR A 36 -7.21 2.36 -11.80
N PRO A 37 -7.83 2.75 -10.67
CA PRO A 37 -7.52 4.04 -10.04
C PRO A 37 -6.17 4.02 -9.30
N CYS A 38 -5.56 2.84 -9.13
CA CYS A 38 -4.33 2.65 -8.37
C CYS A 38 -3.50 1.49 -8.94
N GLU A 39 -2.31 1.81 -9.47
CA GLU A 39 -1.36 0.83 -10.02
C GLU A 39 -0.88 -0.17 -8.95
N LEU A 40 -0.68 0.31 -7.71
CA LEU A 40 -0.30 -0.57 -6.60
C LEU A 40 -1.40 -1.59 -6.28
N CYS A 41 -2.68 -1.23 -6.39
CA CYS A 41 -3.78 -2.19 -6.22
C CYS A 41 -3.76 -3.27 -7.31
N ALA A 42 -3.44 -2.92 -8.56
CA ALA A 42 -3.32 -3.91 -9.65
C ALA A 42 -2.12 -4.87 -9.46
N LEU A 43 -1.07 -4.39 -8.81
CA LEU A 43 0.09 -5.20 -8.45
C LEU A 43 -0.22 -6.14 -7.29
N THR A 44 -0.90 -5.66 -6.24
CA THR A 44 -1.08 -6.42 -4.98
C THR A 44 -2.37 -7.23 -4.89
N PHE A 45 -3.42 -6.88 -5.66
CA PHE A 45 -4.71 -7.57 -5.66
C PHE A 45 -5.00 -8.26 -7.00
N GLY A 46 -5.53 -9.48 -6.93
CA GLY A 46 -6.16 -10.21 -8.02
C GLY A 46 -7.66 -9.92 -8.09
N ALA A 47 -8.42 -10.74 -8.82
CA ALA A 47 -9.83 -10.51 -9.15
C ALA A 47 -10.76 -10.28 -7.94
N PHE A 48 -10.43 -10.86 -6.78
CA PHE A 48 -11.28 -10.82 -5.58
C PHE A 48 -10.51 -10.62 -4.28
N SER A 49 -9.21 -10.86 -4.27
CA SER A 49 -8.38 -10.90 -3.06
C SER A 49 -6.97 -10.40 -3.33
N MET A 50 -6.22 -10.19 -2.25
CA MET A 50 -4.77 -10.03 -2.33
C MET A 50 -4.16 -11.24 -3.05
N LYS A 51 -3.15 -11.03 -3.89
CA LYS A 51 -2.46 -12.13 -4.57
C LYS A 51 -1.65 -12.93 -3.56
N ASP A 52 -1.70 -14.26 -3.65
CA ASP A 52 -0.94 -15.15 -2.76
C ASP A 52 0.56 -14.84 -2.80
N GLU A 53 1.12 -14.57 -3.99
CA GLU A 53 2.54 -14.19 -4.16
C GLU A 53 2.91 -12.90 -3.40
N TRP A 54 1.95 -11.97 -3.28
CA TRP A 54 2.15 -10.74 -2.52
C TRP A 54 1.98 -10.96 -1.01
N GLU A 55 1.03 -11.80 -0.61
CA GLU A 55 0.86 -12.21 0.78
C GLU A 55 2.09 -12.96 1.29
N GLU A 56 2.62 -13.93 0.54
CA GLU A 56 3.86 -14.65 0.86
C GLU A 56 5.04 -13.68 0.99
N PHE A 57 5.21 -12.75 0.04
CA PHE A 57 6.23 -11.69 0.14
C PHE A 57 6.07 -10.85 1.41
N LEU A 58 4.84 -10.49 1.77
CA LEU A 58 4.58 -9.77 3.00
C LEU A 58 4.88 -10.62 4.24
N GLU A 59 4.60 -11.92 4.23
CA GLU A 59 4.90 -12.81 5.36
C GLU A 59 6.40 -13.00 5.58
N GLU A 60 7.17 -13.12 4.50
CA GLU A 60 8.64 -13.28 4.56
C GLU A 60 9.37 -12.07 5.14
N LEU A 61 8.79 -10.87 5.04
CA LEU A 61 9.41 -9.66 5.52
C LEU A 61 9.39 -9.58 7.07
N PRO A 62 10.53 -9.54 7.78
CA PRO A 62 10.57 -9.52 9.25
C PRO A 62 10.34 -8.10 9.81
N VAL A 63 9.35 -7.39 9.28
CA VAL A 63 9.04 -6.00 9.64
C VAL A 63 7.54 -5.83 9.84
N LYS A 64 7.13 -4.80 10.57
CA LYS A 64 5.70 -4.48 10.66
C LYS A 64 5.22 -3.94 9.32
N LYS A 65 4.03 -4.32 8.86
CA LYS A 65 3.44 -3.78 7.64
C LYS A 65 2.15 -3.04 7.98
N THR A 66 1.98 -1.87 7.39
CA THR A 66 0.83 -0.99 7.57
C THR A 66 0.34 -0.59 6.19
N PHE A 67 -0.95 -0.70 5.97
CA PHE A 67 -1.60 -0.33 4.70
C PHE A 67 -2.50 0.87 4.97
N LEU A 68 -2.34 1.92 4.17
CA LEU A 68 -3.14 3.15 4.25
C LEU A 68 -3.70 3.47 2.87
N HIS A 69 -4.89 4.04 2.85
CA HIS A 69 -5.49 4.65 1.68
C HIS A 69 -5.24 6.15 1.66
N LYS A 70 -5.45 6.81 0.51
CA LYS A 70 -5.20 8.24 0.33
C LYS A 70 -5.97 9.13 1.33
N ASP A 71 -7.15 8.67 1.74
CA ASP A 71 -8.05 9.30 2.71
C ASP A 71 -7.72 8.93 4.16
N GLU A 72 -6.90 7.91 4.39
CA GLU A 72 -6.40 7.51 5.71
C GLU A 72 -5.04 8.13 6.04
N ILE A 73 -4.47 8.89 5.10
CA ILE A 73 -3.20 9.57 5.30
C ILE A 73 -3.34 10.57 6.47
N PRO A 74 -2.51 10.46 7.52
CA PRO A 74 -2.53 11.42 8.62
C PRO A 74 -2.18 12.83 8.12
N ASP A 75 -2.84 13.86 8.66
CA ASP A 75 -2.50 15.26 8.40
C ASP A 75 -1.17 15.64 9.06
N LYS A 76 -0.07 15.11 8.52
CA LYS A 76 1.30 15.45 8.90
C LYS A 76 2.02 15.99 7.66
N PRO A 77 2.92 16.98 7.84
CA PRO A 77 3.68 17.56 6.73
C PRO A 77 4.44 16.52 5.90
N LEU A 78 4.90 15.44 6.56
CA LEU A 78 5.66 14.37 5.93
C LEU A 78 4.87 13.58 4.86
N TYR A 79 3.53 13.59 4.93
CA TYR A 79 2.68 12.88 3.97
C TYR A 79 2.05 13.81 2.92
N LYS A 80 2.09 15.14 3.11
CA LYS A 80 1.38 16.11 2.25
C LYS A 80 1.88 16.17 0.81
N ASN A 81 3.15 15.84 0.57
CA ASN A 81 3.80 15.96 -0.73
C ASN A 81 4.18 14.61 -1.35
N LEU A 82 3.63 13.52 -0.85
CA LEU A 82 3.90 12.19 -1.41
C LEU A 82 3.09 12.00 -2.70
N LYS A 83 3.76 11.52 -3.75
CA LYS A 83 3.09 11.04 -4.95
C LYS A 83 2.56 9.64 -4.65
N LEU A 84 1.25 9.43 -4.85
CA LEU A 84 0.62 8.14 -4.61
C LEU A 84 0.51 7.34 -5.92
N PRO A 85 0.61 6.00 -5.87
CA PRO A 85 0.87 5.18 -4.69
C PRO A 85 2.34 5.26 -4.21
N VAL A 86 2.59 5.11 -2.90
CA VAL A 86 3.95 5.18 -2.33
C VAL A 86 4.19 4.10 -1.28
N VAL A 87 5.41 3.61 -1.19
CA VAL A 87 5.87 2.71 -0.12
C VAL A 87 6.92 3.41 0.72
N LEU A 88 6.69 3.49 2.02
CA LEU A 88 7.60 4.10 2.98
C LEU A 88 8.22 3.03 3.88
N LEU A 89 9.51 3.14 4.15
CA LEU A 89 10.19 2.41 5.21
C LEU A 89 10.39 3.35 6.40
N LYS A 90 9.80 2.99 7.53
CA LYS A 90 9.99 3.67 8.80
C LYS A 90 10.96 2.86 9.66
N THR A 91 12.06 3.49 10.06
CA THR A 91 13.07 2.90 10.93
C THR A 91 13.24 3.82 12.14
N GLY A 92 12.60 3.46 13.26
CA GLY A 92 12.55 4.32 14.44
C GLY A 92 11.81 5.65 14.17
N GLU A 93 12.54 6.76 14.20
CA GLU A 93 12.02 8.11 13.91
C GLU A 93 12.19 8.53 12.45
N LYS A 94 12.98 7.78 11.66
CA LYS A 94 13.22 8.08 10.25
C LYS A 94 12.15 7.44 9.38
N MET A 95 11.74 8.15 8.33
CA MET A 95 10.90 7.63 7.26
C MET A 95 11.58 7.89 5.91
N GLU A 96 11.65 6.86 5.09
CA GLU A 96 12.30 6.87 3.79
C GLU A 96 11.30 6.38 2.72
N VAL A 97 11.28 7.04 1.57
CA VAL A 97 10.50 6.58 0.41
C VAL A 97 11.29 5.50 -0.30
N ILE A 98 10.71 4.30 -0.44
CA ILE A 98 11.34 3.18 -1.16
C ILE A 98 10.83 3.12 -2.61
N VAL A 99 9.54 3.37 -2.82
CA VAL A 99 8.87 3.31 -4.13
C VAL A 99 7.83 4.44 -4.20
N SER A 100 7.76 5.17 -5.32
CA SER A 100 6.74 6.20 -5.61
C SER A 100 6.49 6.33 -7.12
#